data_AF-A0A9E3C6Q6-F1
#
_entry.id   AF-A0A9E3C6Q6-F1
#
_cell.length_a   1.000
_cell.length_b   1.000
_cell.length_c   1.000
_cell.angle_alpha   90.00
_cell.angle_beta   90.00
_cell.angle_gamma   90.00
#
_symmetry.space_group_name_H-M   'P 1'
#
loop_
_entity.id
_entity.type
_entity.pdbx_description
1 polymer ?
#
loop_
_entity_poly.entity_id
_entity_poly.type
_entity_poly.pdbx_seq_one_letter_code
_entity_poly.pdbx_strand_id
1 'polypeptide(L)'
;MKPPRFLFVVGVGRGPEAHPVWPDVHQQFEGELNADGSWVAWRLTGANHRELGRSPRVFPDLVHAREHAELLRDRIVDAEAHILTVPHTTTWGWRLFLEGLAVATSSRGYARHRECTYNVAAFAAAAAIAEVANGEPPRSWQMAVEPVTGPALTREI
;
A
#
# COMPACT_ATOMS: atom_id res chain seq x y z
N MET A 1 1.93 -1.54 25.31
CA MET A 1 1.19 -1.39 24.05
C MET A 1 2.12 -1.83 22.91
N LYS A 2 1.66 -2.55 21.89
CA LYS A 2 2.56 -2.97 20.79
C LYS A 2 2.90 -1.75 19.90
N PRO A 3 4.16 -1.59 19.47
CA PRO A 3 4.52 -0.48 18.59
C PRO A 3 3.86 -0.63 17.22
N PRO A 4 3.69 0.47 16.47
CA PRO A 4 3.36 0.40 15.05
C PRO A 4 4.41 -0.41 14.29
N ARG A 5 3.99 -1.09 13.21
CA ARG A 5 4.88 -1.97 12.45
C ARG A 5 4.63 -1.88 10.96
N PHE A 6 5.72 -1.80 10.21
CA PHE A 6 5.71 -2.14 8.79
C PHE A 6 5.66 -3.65 8.64
N LEU A 7 4.62 -4.13 7.94
CA LEU A 7 4.43 -5.52 7.60
C LEU A 7 4.57 -5.69 6.09
N PHE A 8 5.32 -6.70 5.68
CA PHE A 8 5.48 -7.03 4.27
C PHE A 8 4.35 -7.92 3.79
N VAL A 9 3.93 -7.69 2.55
CA VAL A 9 2.94 -8.50 1.85
C VAL A 9 3.57 -8.97 0.56
N VAL A 10 3.38 -10.25 0.27
CA VAL A 10 3.90 -10.92 -0.92
C VAL A 10 2.70 -11.39 -1.72
N GLY A 11 2.76 -11.16 -3.03
CA GLY A 11 1.78 -11.66 -3.98
C GLY A 11 2.44 -12.25 -5.20
N VAL A 12 1.65 -13.00 -5.97
CA VAL A 12 2.04 -13.54 -7.28
C VAL A 12 0.91 -13.22 -8.25
N GLY A 13 1.18 -12.35 -9.21
CA GLY A 13 0.30 -12.10 -10.35
C GLY A 13 0.34 -13.28 -11.32
N ARG A 14 -0.81 -13.70 -11.87
CA ARG A 14 -0.85 -14.73 -12.93
C ARG A 14 -1.24 -14.11 -14.27
N GLY A 15 -0.38 -14.29 -15.27
CA GLY A 15 -0.61 -13.85 -16.65
C GLY A 15 0.02 -12.50 -16.99
N PRO A 16 0.13 -12.17 -18.30
CA PRO A 16 0.80 -10.95 -18.78
C PRO A 16 0.08 -9.65 -18.41
N GLU A 17 -1.18 -9.73 -17.98
CA GLU A 17 -2.00 -8.59 -17.52
C GLU A 17 -2.14 -8.54 -15.98
N ALA A 18 -1.38 -9.36 -15.26
CA ALA A 18 -1.48 -9.37 -13.82
C ALA A 18 -0.94 -8.05 -13.25
N HIS A 19 -1.81 -7.32 -12.58
CA HIS A 19 -1.44 -6.16 -11.78
C HIS A 19 -1.60 -6.52 -10.30
N PRO A 20 -0.71 -6.07 -9.41
CA PRO A 20 -1.00 -6.11 -7.99
C PRO A 20 -2.33 -5.38 -7.78
N VAL A 21 -3.29 -6.01 -7.10
CA VAL A 21 -4.52 -5.33 -6.69
C VAL A 21 -4.63 -5.50 -5.19
N TRP A 22 -4.58 -4.38 -4.46
CA TRP A 22 -5.08 -4.39 -3.10
C TRP A 22 -6.61 -4.30 -3.15
N PRO A 23 -7.34 -5.07 -2.32
CA PRO A 23 -8.78 -5.24 -2.43
C PRO A 23 -9.59 -3.96 -2.16
N ASP A 24 -8.98 -2.91 -1.60
CA ASP A 24 -9.70 -1.79 -1.00
C ASP A 24 -9.55 -0.44 -1.71
N VAL A 25 -8.69 -0.32 -2.75
CA VAL A 25 -8.52 0.94 -3.49
C VAL A 25 -8.22 0.68 -4.97
N HIS A 26 -8.99 1.31 -5.86
CA HIS A 26 -8.78 1.31 -7.31
C HIS A 26 -7.55 2.14 -7.77
N GLN A 27 -6.53 2.28 -6.93
CA GLN A 27 -5.27 2.94 -7.33
C GLN A 27 -4.37 1.93 -8.01
N GLN A 28 -3.91 2.26 -9.22
CA GLN A 28 -2.85 1.51 -9.89
C GLN A 28 -1.56 1.63 -9.08
N PHE A 29 -0.88 0.50 -8.88
CA PHE A 29 0.45 0.47 -8.30
C PHE A 29 1.48 0.90 -9.32
N GLU A 30 2.51 1.54 -8.83
CA GLU A 30 3.74 1.72 -9.58
C GLU A 30 4.66 0.50 -9.36
N GLY A 31 5.58 0.23 -10.28
CA GLY A 31 6.57 -0.85 -10.18
C GLY A 31 6.30 -2.03 -11.11
N GLU A 32 7.31 -2.87 -11.25
CA GLU A 32 7.32 -4.03 -12.14
C GLU A 32 7.19 -5.32 -11.33
N LEU A 33 6.49 -6.30 -11.90
CA LEU A 33 6.46 -7.66 -11.37
C LEU A 33 7.73 -8.40 -11.79
N ASN A 34 8.17 -9.33 -10.97
CA ASN A 34 9.20 -10.28 -11.40
C ASN A 34 8.69 -11.14 -12.57
N ALA A 35 9.61 -11.77 -13.30
CA ALA A 35 9.27 -12.62 -14.45
C ALA A 35 8.33 -13.79 -14.11
N ASP A 36 8.36 -14.26 -12.86
CA ASP A 36 7.45 -15.28 -12.32
C ASP A 36 6.12 -14.70 -11.78
N GLY A 37 5.91 -13.40 -11.94
CA GLY A 37 4.75 -12.65 -11.45
C GLY A 37 4.83 -12.28 -9.96
N SER A 38 5.89 -12.64 -9.25
CA SER A 38 6.02 -12.34 -7.83
C SER A 38 6.32 -10.86 -7.56
N TRP A 39 5.88 -10.40 -6.39
CA TRP A 39 6.12 -9.04 -5.92
C TRP A 39 5.98 -8.92 -4.40
N VAL A 40 6.57 -7.86 -3.86
CA VAL A 40 6.51 -7.51 -2.45
C VAL A 40 6.00 -6.08 -2.28
N ALA A 41 5.22 -5.81 -1.24
CA ALA A 41 4.81 -4.47 -0.81
C ALA A 41 4.89 -4.39 0.71
N TRP A 42 4.64 -3.20 1.26
CA TRP A 42 4.49 -3.05 2.71
C TRP A 42 3.22 -2.30 3.08
N ARG A 43 2.73 -2.57 4.30
CA ARG A 43 1.67 -1.81 4.96
C ARG A 43 2.10 -1.41 6.36
N LEU A 44 1.70 -0.23 6.80
CA LEU A 44 1.89 0.23 8.17
C LEU A 44 0.64 -0.07 8.99
N THR A 45 0.81 -0.77 10.10
CA THR A 45 -0.26 -1.04 11.06
C THR A 45 -0.04 -0.28 12.35
N GLY A 46 -1.11 0.34 12.87
CA GLY A 46 -1.11 1.00 14.17
C GLY A 46 -1.21 0.00 15.34
N ALA A 47 -1.20 0.52 16.57
CA ALA A 47 -1.22 -0.29 17.79
C ALA A 47 -2.45 -1.21 17.96
N ASN A 48 -3.55 -0.93 17.25
CA ASN A 48 -4.76 -1.75 17.21
C ASN A 48 -4.81 -2.73 16.02
N HIS A 49 -3.67 -2.97 15.37
CA HIS A 49 -3.51 -3.76 14.14
C HIS A 49 -4.34 -3.24 12.94
N ARG A 50 -4.89 -2.03 13.01
CA ARG A 50 -5.52 -1.41 11.84
C ARG A 50 -4.45 -0.89 10.91
N GLU A 51 -4.64 -1.16 9.63
CA GLU A 51 -3.81 -0.58 8.58
C GLU A 51 -4.06 0.93 8.48
N LEU A 52 -2.98 1.70 8.54
CA LEU A 52 -2.99 3.15 8.43
C LEU A 52 -2.71 3.61 7.00
N GLY A 53 -1.81 2.92 6.30
CA GLY A 53 -1.40 3.22 4.94
C GLY A 53 -0.40 2.17 4.43
N ARG A 54 -0.01 2.28 3.16
CA ARG A 54 0.78 1.26 2.46
C ARG A 54 1.70 1.88 1.41
N SER A 55 2.60 1.06 0.85
CA SER A 55 3.43 1.48 -0.28
C SER A 55 2.55 1.80 -1.50
N PRO A 56 2.85 2.87 -2.26
CA PRO A 56 2.16 3.17 -3.51
C PRO A 56 2.65 2.27 -4.66
N ARG A 57 3.71 1.50 -4.41
CA ARG A 57 4.38 0.66 -5.38
C ARG A 57 4.65 -0.74 -4.86
N VAL A 58 4.94 -1.64 -5.78
CA VAL A 58 5.49 -2.97 -5.49
C VAL A 58 6.99 -3.01 -5.75
N PHE A 59 7.64 -3.98 -5.13
CA PHE A 59 9.08 -4.19 -5.11
C PHE A 59 9.39 -5.63 -5.55
N PRO A 60 10.57 -5.88 -6.15
CA PRO A 60 10.95 -7.21 -6.60
C PRO A 60 11.18 -8.19 -5.44
N ASP A 61 11.60 -7.70 -4.28
CA ASP A 61 11.90 -8.54 -3.12
C ASP A 61 11.70 -7.82 -1.77
N LEU A 62 11.89 -8.56 -0.69
CA LEU A 62 11.78 -8.05 0.68
C LEU A 62 12.85 -7.03 1.03
N VAL A 63 14.02 -7.06 0.38
CA VAL A 63 15.12 -6.13 0.66
C VAL A 63 14.71 -4.74 0.16
N HIS A 64 14.29 -4.62 -1.09
CA HIS A 64 13.85 -3.35 -1.67
C HIS A 64 12.60 -2.79 -0.97
N ALA A 65 11.64 -3.66 -0.60
CA ALA A 65 10.48 -3.23 0.16
C ALA A 65 10.86 -2.70 1.56
N ARG A 66 11.85 -3.35 2.20
CA ARG A 66 12.36 -2.94 3.51
C ARG A 66 13.10 -1.61 3.43
N GLU A 67 14.03 -1.48 2.50
CA GLU A 67 14.78 -0.24 2.27
C GLU A 67 13.83 0.94 2.05
N HIS A 68 12.75 0.74 1.29
CA HIS A 68 11.74 1.76 1.09
C HIS A 68 10.95 2.10 2.37
N ALA A 69 10.63 1.11 3.21
CA ALA A 69 9.95 1.36 4.49
C ALA A 69 10.87 2.09 5.49
N GLU A 70 12.16 1.74 5.51
CA GLU A 70 13.19 2.38 6.33
C GLU A 70 13.45 3.82 5.88
N LEU A 71 13.59 4.05 4.56
CA LEU A 71 13.68 5.39 3.98
C LEU A 71 12.49 6.26 4.41
N LEU A 72 11.27 5.73 4.30
CA LEU A 72 10.08 6.45 4.71
C LEU A 72 10.08 6.76 6.21
N ARG A 73 10.43 5.80 7.06
CA ARG A 73 10.54 6.02 8.52
C ARG A 73 11.52 7.14 8.84
N ASP A 74 12.70 7.09 8.24
CA ASP A 74 13.81 7.98 8.56
C ASP A 74 13.59 9.39 8.00
N ARG A 75 12.83 9.51 6.91
CA ARG A 75 12.54 10.80 6.23
C ARG A 75 11.09 11.27 6.34
N ILE A 76 10.27 10.67 7.21
CA ILE A 76 8.83 11.01 7.30
C ILE A 76 8.58 12.50 7.60
N VAL A 77 9.50 13.15 8.31
CA VAL A 77 9.44 14.58 8.64
C VAL A 77 9.60 15.49 7.42
N ASP A 78 10.24 14.98 6.36
CA ASP A 78 10.41 15.69 5.08
C ASP A 78 9.24 15.42 4.12
N ALA A 79 8.32 14.52 4.47
CA ALA A 79 7.29 14.05 3.55
C ALA A 79 6.13 15.04 3.44
N GLU A 80 5.74 15.35 2.21
CA GLU A 80 4.61 16.23 1.89
C GLU A 80 3.32 15.41 1.75
N ALA A 81 2.28 15.81 2.48
CA ALA A 81 0.98 15.16 2.44
C ALA A 81 0.01 15.85 1.47
N HIS A 82 -0.44 15.11 0.46
CA HIS A 82 -1.49 15.56 -0.46
C HIS A 82 -2.78 14.79 -0.19
N ILE A 83 -3.86 15.53 0.10
CA ILE A 83 -5.21 14.99 0.22
C ILE A 83 -5.89 15.07 -1.14
N LEU A 84 -6.44 13.94 -1.60
CA LEU A 84 -6.94 13.75 -2.96
C LEU A 84 -8.39 13.24 -2.91
N THR A 85 -9.18 13.52 -3.94
CA THR A 85 -10.38 12.72 -4.21
C THR A 85 -9.97 11.42 -4.91
N VAL A 86 -10.53 10.28 -4.47
CA VAL A 86 -10.24 8.98 -5.09
C VAL A 86 -11.05 8.89 -6.39
N PRO A 87 -10.40 8.68 -7.56
CA PRO A 87 -11.09 8.62 -8.85
C PRO A 87 -12.26 7.64 -8.85
N HIS A 88 -13.34 8.00 -9.54
CA HIS A 88 -14.56 7.19 -9.67
C HIS A 88 -15.27 6.87 -8.34
N THR A 89 -14.93 7.57 -7.26
CA THR A 89 -15.62 7.46 -5.96
C THR A 89 -15.98 8.85 -5.42
N THR A 90 -16.77 8.88 -4.35
CA THR A 90 -17.06 10.11 -3.58
C THR A 90 -16.17 10.23 -2.34
N THR A 91 -15.09 9.45 -2.27
CA THR A 91 -14.23 9.34 -1.09
C THR A 91 -12.92 10.10 -1.24
N TRP A 92 -12.31 10.42 -0.12
CA TRP A 92 -11.02 11.07 0.01
C TRP A 92 -9.91 10.04 0.25
N GLY A 93 -8.74 10.27 -0.32
CA GLY A 93 -7.51 9.53 -0.06
C GLY A 93 -6.37 10.49 0.22
N TRP A 94 -5.21 9.95 0.56
CA TRP A 94 -4.01 10.75 0.70
C TRP A 94 -2.81 10.05 0.09
N ARG A 95 -1.82 10.83 -0.34
CA ARG A 95 -0.49 10.36 -0.74
C ARG A 95 0.58 11.19 -0.02
N LEU A 96 1.67 10.53 0.37
CA LEU A 96 2.87 11.18 0.86
C LEU A 96 3.93 11.19 -0.25
N PHE A 97 4.63 12.32 -0.36
CA PHE A 97 5.68 12.52 -1.34
C PHE A 97 7.00 12.87 -0.66
N LEU A 98 8.10 12.30 -1.14
CA LEU A 98 9.46 12.73 -0.83
C LEU A 98 10.11 13.18 -2.13
N GLU A 99 10.53 14.44 -2.21
CA GLU A 99 11.19 14.99 -3.41
C GLU A 99 10.35 14.76 -4.69
N GLY A 100 9.03 14.87 -4.57
CA GLY A 100 8.08 14.64 -5.66
C GLY A 100 7.76 13.18 -5.98
N LEU A 101 8.41 12.21 -5.33
CA LEU A 101 8.14 10.78 -5.49
C LEU A 101 7.12 10.29 -4.47
N ALA A 102 6.09 9.58 -4.91
CA ALA A 102 5.10 8.99 -4.01
C ALA A 102 5.74 7.88 -3.17
N VAL A 103 5.65 7.98 -1.84
CA VAL A 103 6.27 7.04 -0.90
C VAL A 103 5.25 6.34 0.02
N ALA A 104 4.05 6.89 0.18
CA ALA A 104 2.97 6.19 0.89
C ALA A 104 1.61 6.64 0.35
N THR A 105 0.62 5.77 0.51
CA THR A 105 -0.77 6.08 0.17
C THR A 105 -1.74 5.56 1.22
N SER A 106 -2.91 6.19 1.28
CA SER A 106 -4.03 5.73 2.11
C SER A 106 -4.44 4.31 1.73
N SER A 107 -4.68 3.48 2.75
CA SER A 107 -5.12 2.10 2.55
C SER A 107 -6.58 1.96 2.11
N ARG A 108 -7.36 3.03 2.16
CA ARG A 108 -8.80 3.05 1.89
C ARG A 108 -9.28 4.46 1.57
N GLY A 109 -10.46 4.56 0.98
CA GLY A 109 -11.19 5.81 0.87
C GLY A 109 -11.83 6.24 2.20
N TYR A 110 -11.89 7.56 2.43
CA TYR A 110 -12.53 8.21 3.58
C TYR A 110 -13.75 9.00 3.14
N ALA A 111 -14.88 8.86 3.84
CA ALA A 111 -16.10 9.60 3.48
C ALA A 111 -15.96 11.11 3.70
N ARG A 112 -15.06 11.54 4.60
CA ARG A 112 -14.87 12.95 4.96
C ARG A 112 -13.41 13.37 4.82
N HIS A 113 -13.19 14.57 4.30
CA HIS A 113 -11.87 15.19 4.20
C HIS A 113 -11.11 15.18 5.55
N ARG A 114 -11.78 15.61 6.63
CA ARG A 114 -11.20 15.66 7.98
C ARG A 114 -10.72 14.28 8.48
N GLU A 115 -11.46 13.21 8.18
CA GLU A 115 -11.07 11.85 8.55
C GLU A 115 -9.82 11.40 7.78
N CYS A 116 -9.73 11.77 6.50
CA CYS A 116 -8.55 11.54 5.67
C CYS A 116 -7.32 12.28 6.23
N THR A 117 -7.49 13.56 6.57
CA THR A 117 -6.42 14.39 7.19
C THR A 117 -5.96 13.81 8.52
N TYR A 118 -6.88 13.32 9.37
CA TYR A 118 -6.49 12.67 10.61
C TYR A 118 -5.77 11.35 10.41
N ASN A 119 -6.14 10.59 9.39
CA ASN A 119 -5.46 9.35 9.10
C ASN A 119 -4.02 9.58 8.60
N VAL A 120 -3.76 10.55 7.72
CA VAL A 120 -2.37 10.83 7.29
C VAL A 120 -1.50 11.34 8.44
N ALA A 121 -2.05 12.16 9.35
CA ALA A 121 -1.33 12.59 10.55
C ALA A 121 -1.02 11.40 11.48
N ALA A 122 -1.99 10.49 11.68
CA ALA A 122 -1.78 9.28 12.46
C ALA A 122 -0.78 8.32 11.81
N PHE A 123 -0.78 8.23 10.47
CA PHE A 123 0.21 7.49 9.71
C PHE A 123 1.61 8.05 9.93
N ALA A 124 1.81 9.36 9.76
CA ALA A 124 3.12 9.99 9.91
C ALA A 124 3.70 9.81 11.32
N ALA A 125 2.87 10.03 12.35
CA ALA A 125 3.27 9.80 13.75
C ALA A 125 3.62 8.33 14.03
N ALA A 126 2.87 7.39 13.46
CA ALA A 126 3.15 5.97 13.60
C ALA A 126 4.41 5.54 12.84
N ALA A 127 4.59 6.03 11.62
CA ALA A 127 5.72 5.71 10.74
C ALA A 127 7.04 6.10 11.39
N ALA A 128 7.11 7.28 12.02
CA ALA A 128 8.32 7.80 12.69
C ALA A 128 8.89 6.86 13.77
N ILE A 129 8.05 6.04 14.39
CA ILE A 129 8.43 5.12 15.49
C ILE A 129 8.19 3.66 15.15
N ALA A 130 7.82 3.36 13.90
CA ALA A 130 7.43 2.01 13.53
C ALA A 130 8.64 1.08 13.48
N GLU A 131 8.46 -0.12 14.00
CA GLU A 131 9.41 -1.21 13.76
C GLU A 131 9.26 -1.69 12.32
N VAL A 132 10.38 -1.94 11.67
CA VAL A 132 10.42 -2.61 10.36
C VAL A 132 10.62 -4.10 10.60
N ALA A 133 9.69 -4.93 10.14
CA ALA A 133 9.70 -6.36 10.47
C ALA A 133 10.96 -7.07 9.92
N ASN A 134 11.72 -7.73 10.79
CA ASN A 134 12.99 -8.36 10.43
C ASN A 134 12.88 -9.76 9.77
N GLY A 135 11.68 -10.26 9.44
CA GLY A 135 11.47 -11.61 8.93
C GLY A 135 10.64 -11.70 7.65
N GLU A 136 10.77 -12.83 6.94
CA GLU A 136 9.88 -13.23 5.85
C GLU A 136 8.43 -13.22 6.35
N PRO A 137 7.47 -12.63 5.61
CA PRO A 137 6.09 -12.59 6.08
C PRO A 137 5.55 -14.01 6.26
N PRO A 138 4.89 -14.33 7.37
CA PRO A 138 4.31 -15.66 7.57
C PRO A 138 3.37 -15.99 6.41
N ARG A 139 3.40 -17.25 5.94
CA ARG A 139 2.62 -17.73 4.77
C ARG A 139 1.12 -17.39 4.84
N SER A 140 0.56 -17.26 6.04
CA SER A 140 -0.83 -16.82 6.27
C SER A 140 -1.14 -15.37 5.87
N TRP A 141 -0.13 -14.57 5.53
CA TRP A 141 -0.27 -13.20 5.04
C TRP A 141 0.00 -13.08 3.54
N GLN A 142 0.20 -14.21 2.85
CA GLN A 142 0.12 -14.25 1.40
C GLN A 142 -1.33 -13.99 1.00
N MET A 143 -1.54 -12.93 0.25
CA MET A 143 -2.83 -12.69 -0.35
C MET A 143 -3.05 -13.70 -1.46
N ALA A 144 -4.11 -14.50 -1.36
CA ALA A 144 -4.65 -15.18 -2.52
C ALA A 144 -5.12 -14.08 -3.48
N VAL A 145 -4.43 -13.92 -4.61
CA VAL A 145 -4.90 -13.09 -5.71
C VAL A 145 -6.13 -13.78 -6.26
N GLU A 146 -7.33 -13.30 -5.92
CA GLU A 146 -8.51 -13.77 -6.62
C GLU A 146 -8.43 -13.28 -8.08
N PRO A 147 -8.70 -14.16 -9.06
CA PRO A 147 -8.78 -13.72 -10.44
C PRO A 147 -9.86 -12.65 -10.54
N VAL A 148 -9.56 -11.54 -11.23
CA VAL A 148 -10.55 -10.52 -11.57
C VAL A 148 -11.58 -11.18 -12.49
N THR A 149 -12.68 -11.68 -11.94
CA THR A 149 -13.85 -12.06 -12.74
C THR A 149 -14.56 -10.78 -13.17
N GLY A 150 -14.06 -10.17 -14.24
CA GLY A 150 -14.82 -9.20 -15.02
C GLY A 150 -16.02 -9.89 -15.68
N PRO A 151 -17.16 -9.19 -15.87
CA PRO A 151 -18.31 -9.78 -16.53
C PRO A 151 -17.94 -10.18 -17.96
N ALA A 152 -18.27 -11.42 -18.34
CA ALA A 152 -18.15 -11.89 -19.70
C ALA A 152 -18.91 -10.92 -20.63
N LEU A 153 -18.19 -10.22 -21.49
CA LEU A 153 -18.80 -9.52 -22.61
C LEU A 153 -19.34 -10.59 -23.56
N THR A 154 -20.63 -10.90 -23.42
CA THR A 154 -21.40 -11.63 -24.42
C THR A 154 -21.36 -10.82 -25.71
N ARG A 155 -20.57 -11.28 -26.68
CA ARG A 155 -20.73 -10.86 -28.07
C ARG A 155 -21.97 -11.57 -28.61
N GLU A 156 -23.08 -10.85 -28.72
CA GLU A 156 -24.16 -11.23 -29.63
C GLU A 156 -23.74 -10.90 -31.06
N ILE A 157 -24.09 -11.82 -31.97
CA ILE A 157 -23.85 -11.82 -33.42
C ILE A 157 -24.99 -11.06 -34.10
#